data_AF-A0A1T5BEQ2-F1
#
_entry.id   AF-A0A1T5BEQ2-F1
#
_cell.length_a   1.000
_cell.length_b   1.000
_cell.length_c   1.000
_cell.angle_alpha   90.00
_cell.angle_beta   90.00
_cell.angle_gamma   90.00
#
_symmetry.space_group_name_H-M   'P 1'
#
loop_
_entity.id
_entity.type
_entity.pdbx_description
1 polymer ?
#
loop_
_entity_poly.entity_id
_entity_poly.type
_entity_poly.pdbx_seq_one_letter_code
_entity_poly.pdbx_strand_id
1 'polypeptide(L)'
;MNAIRNEKVFTTNLKEAYEFAYYLFLTKGVDNIEIEQIKDDCYVRFTMEYSHELGKQIWNIVEQFNLESLVFYGVFWDVVRGYVTE
;
A
#
# COMPACT_ATOMS: atom_id res chain seq x y z
N MET A 1 11.55 -12.04 -9.53
CA MET A 1 11.46 -12.51 -8.14
C MET A 1 10.17 -11.93 -7.62
N ASN A 2 9.15 -12.76 -7.37
CA ASN A 2 7.85 -12.27 -6.89
C ASN A 2 7.96 -12.17 -5.37
N ALA A 3 8.00 -10.94 -4.86
CA ALA A 3 8.00 -10.67 -3.43
C ALA A 3 6.63 -10.13 -3.05
N ILE A 4 6.03 -10.63 -1.97
CA ILE A 4 4.85 -9.97 -1.40
C ILE A 4 5.36 -8.83 -0.53
N ARG A 5 4.78 -7.63 -0.70
CA ARG A 5 5.13 -6.44 0.04
C ARG A 5 3.91 -5.87 0.76
N ASN A 6 4.12 -5.52 2.02
CA ASN A 6 3.17 -4.78 2.84
C ASN A 6 3.51 -3.30 2.78
N GLU A 7 2.49 -2.50 2.52
CA GLU A 7 2.60 -1.07 2.29
C GLU A 7 1.68 -0.30 3.22
N LYS A 8 2.07 0.92 3.59
CA LYS A 8 1.27 1.80 4.44
C LYS A 8 1.42 3.25 3.99
N VAL A 9 0.29 3.91 3.75
CA VAL A 9 0.22 5.35 3.42
C VAL A 9 -0.69 6.08 4.39
N PHE A 10 -0.57 7.40 4.44
CA PHE A 10 -1.21 8.23 5.43
C PHE A 10 -1.92 9.46 4.84
N THR A 11 -3.04 9.82 5.46
CA THR A 11 -3.75 11.09 5.28
C THR A 11 -4.47 11.45 6.57
N THR A 12 -4.75 12.73 6.80
CA THR A 12 -5.63 13.18 7.90
C THR A 12 -7.10 13.24 7.48
N ASN A 13 -7.44 12.75 6.29
CA ASN A 13 -8.79 12.77 5.73
C ASN A 13 -9.29 11.35 5.44
N LEU A 14 -10.29 10.92 6.20
CA LEU A 14 -10.87 9.58 6.07
C LEU A 14 -11.46 9.33 4.68
N LYS A 15 -12.06 10.35 4.06
CA LYS A 15 -12.62 10.22 2.71
C LYS A 15 -11.52 9.91 1.69
N GLU A 16 -10.39 10.62 1.75
CA GLU A 16 -9.24 10.38 0.85
C GLU A 16 -8.66 8.98 1.05
N ALA A 17 -8.59 8.50 2.30
CA ALA A 17 -8.13 7.13 2.59
C ALA A 17 -9.02 6.09 1.91
N TYR A 18 -10.35 6.24 1.97
CA TYR A 18 -11.29 5.36 1.28
C TYR A 18 -11.21 5.49 -0.25
N GLU A 19 -11.10 6.70 -0.78
CA GLU A 19 -10.99 6.93 -2.23
C GLU A 19 -9.70 6.32 -2.79
N PHE A 20 -8.58 6.45 -2.08
CA PHE A 20 -7.31 5.84 -2.45
C PHE A 20 -7.38 4.30 -2.40
N ALA A 21 -7.91 3.74 -1.31
CA ALA A 21 -8.09 2.29 -1.17
C ALA A 21 -8.95 1.72 -2.32
N TYR A 22 -10.07 2.37 -2.61
CA TYR A 22 -10.96 1.98 -3.69
C TYR A 22 -10.29 2.09 -5.06
N TYR A 23 -9.49 3.14 -5.28
CA TYR A 23 -8.73 3.31 -6.52
C TYR A 23 -7.68 2.21 -6.71
N LEU A 24 -6.96 1.84 -5.66
CA LEU A 24 -5.99 0.74 -5.69
C LEU A 24 -6.66 -0.59 -6.05
N PHE A 25 -7.78 -0.91 -5.41
CA PHE A 25 -8.56 -2.11 -5.71
C PHE A 25 -8.98 -2.16 -7.19
N LEU A 26 -9.63 -1.10 -7.69
CA LEU A 26 -10.15 -1.06 -9.06
C LEU A 26 -9.07 -1.06 -10.14
N THR A 27 -7.97 -0.34 -9.93
CA THR A 27 -6.99 -0.07 -11.00
C THR A 27 -5.75 -0.96 -10.95
N LYS A 28 -5.46 -1.56 -9.79
CA LYS A 28 -4.27 -2.38 -9.56
C LYS A 28 -4.58 -3.80 -9.09
N GLY A 29 -5.84 -4.13 -8.79
CA GLY A 29 -6.22 -5.46 -8.29
C GLY A 29 -5.58 -5.78 -6.94
N VAL A 30 -5.40 -4.75 -6.10
CA VAL A 30 -4.89 -4.91 -4.75
C VAL A 30 -6.08 -5.18 -3.84
N ASP A 31 -6.25 -6.44 -3.43
CA ASP A 31 -7.48 -6.89 -2.75
C ASP A 31 -7.36 -6.86 -1.22
N ASN A 32 -6.14 -6.97 -0.68
CA ASN A 32 -5.87 -6.98 0.76
C ASN A 32 -5.57 -5.56 1.26
N ILE A 33 -6.59 -4.69 1.27
CA ILE A 33 -6.49 -3.30 1.75
C ILE A 33 -7.23 -3.15 3.07
N GLU A 34 -6.55 -2.62 4.08
CA GLU A 34 -7.10 -2.27 5.39
C GLU A 34 -7.00 -0.77 5.62
N ILE A 35 -8.05 -0.18 6.20
CA ILE A 35 -8.07 1.24 6.59
C ILE A 35 -8.18 1.30 8.11
N GLU A 36 -7.25 2.01 8.74
CA GLU A 36 -7.19 2.19 10.18
C GLU A 36 -7.23 3.69 10.50
N GLN A 37 -8.15 4.12 11.35
CA GLN A 37 -8.23 5.50 11.83
C GLN A 37 -7.83 5.56 13.32
N ILE A 38 -6.81 6.36 13.63
CA ILE A 38 -6.36 6.63 15.00
C ILE A 38 -6.43 8.13 15.21
N LYS A 39 -7.41 8.59 16.01
CA LYS A 39 -7.71 10.03 16.17
C LYS A 39 -7.98 10.69 14.81
N ASP A 40 -7.17 11.68 14.45
CA ASP A 40 -7.28 12.45 13.20
C ASP A 40 -6.46 11.80 12.05
N ASP A 41 -5.69 10.75 12.34
CA ASP A 41 -4.81 10.10 11.40
C ASP A 41 -5.50 8.89 10.75
N CYS A 42 -5.47 8.82 9.42
CA CYS A 42 -6.00 7.71 8.63
C CYS A 42 -4.87 7.01 7.90
N TYR A 43 -4.78 5.70 8.08
CA TYR A 43 -3.77 4.86 7.48
C TYR A 43 -4.41 3.87 6.52
N VAL A 44 -3.88 3.79 5.30
CA VAL A 44 -4.25 2.75 4.33
C VAL A 44 -3.11 1.77 4.24
N ARG A 45 -3.35 0.53 4.68
CA ARG A 45 -2.41 -0.58 4.63
C ARG A 45 -2.81 -1.50 3.51
N PHE A 46 -1.86 -1.98 2.72
CA PHE A 46 -2.18 -2.90 1.64
C PHE A 46 -1.05 -3.90 1.34
N THR A 47 -1.44 -5.09 0.89
CA THR A 47 -0.52 -6.17 0.54
C THR A 47 -0.59 -6.45 -0.95
N MET A 48 0.57 -6.55 -1.62
CA MET A 48 0.62 -6.83 -3.06
C MET A 48 1.81 -7.69 -3.47
N GLU A 49 1.68 -8.40 -4.60
CA GLU A 49 2.84 -8.97 -5.29
C GLU A 49 3.65 -7.86 -5.95
N TYR A 50 4.80 -7.57 -5.36
CA TYR A 50 5.67 -6.49 -5.80
C TYR A 50 6.34 -6.82 -7.13
N SER A 51 6.18 -5.90 -8.07
CA SER A 51 7.10 -5.69 -9.17
C SER A 51 7.59 -4.25 -9.15
N HIS A 52 8.79 -3.99 -9.68
CA HIS A 52 9.33 -2.63 -9.76
C HIS A 52 8.39 -1.67 -10.51
N GLU A 53 7.67 -2.17 -11.52
CA GLU A 53 6.72 -1.39 -12.30
C GLU A 53 5.46 -1.08 -11.49
N LEU A 54 4.87 -2.08 -10.83
CA LEU A 54 3.68 -1.88 -9.98
C LEU A 54 3.97 -0.90 -8.84
N GLY A 55 5.14 -1.02 -8.19
CA GLY A 55 5.57 -0.10 -7.15
C GLY A 55 5.65 1.34 -7.65
N LYS A 56 6.22 1.58 -8.84
CA LYS A 56 6.24 2.92 -9.47
C LYS A 56 4.84 3.45 -9.76
N GLN A 57 3.96 2.60 -10.28
CA GLN A 57 2.58 3.00 -10.59
C GLN A 57 1.81 3.40 -9.33
N ILE A 58 1.97 2.65 -8.24
CA ILE A 58 1.35 2.97 -6.95
C ILE A 58 1.92 4.26 -6.37
N TRP A 59 3.23 4.48 -6.48
CA TRP A 59 3.84 5.73 -6.02
C TRP A 59 3.29 6.96 -6.75
N ASN A 60 3.12 6.87 -8.07
CA ASN A 60 2.49 7.94 -8.85
C ASN A 60 1.06 8.23 -8.37
N ILE A 61 0.31 7.20 -7.93
CA ILE A 61 -1.05 7.37 -7.41
C ILE A 61 -1.00 8.03 -6.02
N VAL A 62 -0.08 7.61 -5.14
CA VAL A 62 0.13 8.24 -3.83
C VAL A 62 0.41 9.73 -3.97
N GLU A 63 1.27 10.12 -4.92
CA GLU A 63 1.55 11.52 -5.24
C GLU A 63 0.31 12.25 -5.80
N GLN A 64 -0.48 11.62 -6.67
CA GLN A 64 -1.72 12.20 -7.20
C GLN A 64 -2.78 12.47 -6.13
N PHE A 65 -2.85 11.61 -5.12
CA PHE A 65 -3.74 11.77 -3.97
C PHE A 65 -3.16 12.67 -2.87
N ASN A 66 -1.93 13.18 -3.03
CA ASN A 66 -1.24 14.02 -2.07
C ASN A 66 -1.18 13.39 -0.65
N LEU A 67 -0.98 12.08 -0.58
CA LEU A 67 -0.88 11.33 0.67
C LEU A 67 0.55 11.39 1.20
N GLU A 68 0.74 11.54 2.51
CA GLU A 68 2.09 11.45 3.10
C GLU A 68 2.50 9.98 3.26
N SER A 69 3.77 9.68 2.94
CA SER A 69 4.32 8.33 3.05
C SER A 69 4.88 8.10 4.44
N LEU A 70 4.12 7.40 5.28
CA LEU A 70 4.58 6.90 6.58
C LEU A 70 5.14 5.48 6.42
N VAL A 71 6.35 5.40 5.86
CA VAL A 71 7.28 4.28 6.03
C VAL A 71 6.82 2.93 5.45
N PHE A 72 7.58 2.47 4.46
CA PHE A 72 7.56 1.11 3.95
C PHE A 72 8.05 0.10 5.02
N TYR A 73 7.15 -0.51 5.80
CA TYR A 73 7.48 -1.73 6.57
C TYR A 73 7.49 -2.93 5.62
N GLY A 74 8.49 -2.97 4.73
CA GLY A 74 8.64 -4.03 3.75
C GLY A 74 9.20 -5.30 4.39
N VAL A 75 8.35 -6.08 5.05
CA VAL A 75 8.61 -7.51 5.24
C VAL A 75 8.48 -8.13 3.84
N PHE A 76 9.60 -8.46 3.21
CA PHE A 76 9.59 -9.13 1.91
C PHE A 76 9.29 -10.61 2.16
N TRP A 77 8.15 -11.09 1.67
CA TRP A 77 7.91 -12.53 1.60
C TRP A 77 8.31 -13.01 0.20
N ASP A 78 9.47 -13.65 0.09
CA ASP A 78 9.86 -14.33 -1.15
C ASP A 78 9.00 -15.60 -1.28
N VAL A 79 8.00 -15.54 -2.16
CA VAL A 79 7.04 -16.65 -2.38
C VAL A 79 7.76 -17.89 -2.92
N VAL A 80 8.93 -17.73 -3.56
CA VAL A 80 9.72 -18.85 -4.10
C VAL A 80 10.55 -19.53 -3.00
N ARG A 81 11.00 -18.78 -1.99
CA ARG A 81 11.89 -19.30 -0.93
C ARG A 81 11.18 -19.64 0.38
N GLY A 82 9.95 -19.17 0.58
CA GLY A 82 9.11 -19.57 1.72
C GLY A 82 9.53 -18.99 3.07
N TYR A 83 10.31 -17.90 3.10
CA TYR A 83 10.65 -17.20 4.34
C TYR A 83 10.70 -15.66 4.15
N VAL A 84 10.51 -14.95 5.26
CA VAL A 84 10.63 -13.49 5.38
C VAL A 84 12.11 -13.10 5.32
N THR A 85 12.45 -12.16 4.44
CA THR A 85 13.72 -11.42 4.53
C THR A 85 13.43 -9.99 5.00
N GLU A 86 14.04 -9.60 6.12
CA GLU A 86 14.10 -8.21 6.61
C GLU A 86 14.93 -7.32 5.69
#